data_AF-A0A6B3CKP2-F1
#
_entry.id   AF-A0A6B3CKP2-F1
#
_cell.length_a   1.000
_cell.length_b   1.000
_cell.length_c   1.000
_cell.angle_alpha   90.00
_cell.angle_beta   90.00
_cell.angle_gamma   90.00
#
_symmetry.space_group_name_H-M   'P 1'
#
loop_
_entity.id
_entity.type
_entity.pdbx_description
1 polymer ?
#
loop_
_entity_poly.entity_id
_entity_poly.type
_entity_poly.pdbx_seq_one_letter_code
_entity_poly.pdbx_strand_id
1 'polypeptide(L)' 'KIKSPEDLNNAKLCSVTGSTSAQNIKDKLAPKAQLQPYPTYSACLPGLQNGAIDALTTDDSILAGYASQSQFKGKFKLGG' A
#
# COMPACT_ATOMS: atom_id res chain seq x y z
N LYS A 1 4.91 7.13 9.22
CA LYS A 1 4.20 6.02 9.91
C LYS A 1 2.71 6.30 9.75
N ILE A 2 2.07 5.63 8.80
CA ILE A 2 0.64 5.84 8.47
C ILE A 2 -0.19 5.31 9.64
N LYS A 3 -1.03 6.15 10.25
CA LYS A 3 -1.95 5.77 11.31
C LYS A 3 -3.41 6.00 10.91
N SER A 4 -3.64 6.93 10.00
CA SER A 4 -4.97 7.31 9.53
C SER A 4 -5.00 7.39 8.01
N PRO A 5 -6.18 7.24 7.38
CA PRO A 5 -6.35 7.43 5.93
C PRO A 5 -5.83 8.79 5.45
N GLU A 6 -5.90 9.80 6.30
CA GLU A 6 -5.43 11.15 5.99
C GLU A 6 -3.90 11.21 5.79
N ASP A 7 -3.13 10.41 6.53
CA ASP A 7 -1.66 10.34 6.39
C ASP A 7 -1.25 9.85 4.99
N LEU A 8 -2.10 9.06 4.34
CA LEU A 8 -1.87 8.55 3.00
C LEU A 8 -1.79 9.68 1.96
N ASN A 9 -2.38 10.84 2.23
CA ASN A 9 -2.33 12.01 1.35
C ASN A 9 -0.91 12.57 1.18
N ASN A 10 -0.02 12.34 2.14
CA ASN A 10 1.37 12.79 2.07
C ASN A 10 2.35 11.63 1.83
N ALA A 11 1.83 10.43 1.63
CA ALA A 11 2.59 9.19 1.54
C ALA A 11 2.77 8.73 0.09
N LYS A 12 3.87 8.05 -0.18
CA LYS A 12 4.07 7.30 -1.43
C LYS A 12 3.39 5.95 -1.30
N LEU A 13 2.38 5.74 -2.14
CA LEU A 13 1.61 4.51 -2.17
C LEU A 13 1.96 3.72 -3.42
N CYS A 14 2.25 2.42 -3.26
CA CYS A 14 2.26 1.52 -4.40
C CYS A 14 0.88 0.91 -4.61
N SER A 15 0.45 0.87 -5.88
CA SER A 15 -0.55 -0.08 -6.33
C SER A 15 -0.27 -0.56 -7.75
N VAL A 16 -0.96 -1.62 -8.15
CA VAL A 16 -0.95 -2.06 -9.54
C VAL A 16 -1.76 -1.11 -10.41
N THR A 17 -1.21 -0.72 -11.56
CA THR A 17 -1.91 0.13 -12.51
C THR A 17 -3.24 -0.49 -12.93
N GLY A 18 -4.34 0.25 -12.77
CA GLY A 18 -5.68 -0.22 -13.12
C GLY A 18 -6.37 -1.06 -12.04
N SER A 19 -5.78 -1.20 -10.84
CA SER A 19 -6.47 -1.84 -9.72
C SER A 19 -7.59 -0.94 -9.18
N THR A 20 -8.69 -1.55 -8.76
CA THR A 20 -9.78 -0.85 -8.06
C THR A 20 -9.30 -0.21 -6.76
N SER A 21 -8.29 -0.81 -6.10
CA SER A 21 -7.69 -0.27 -4.88
C SER A 21 -6.98 1.07 -5.12
N ALA A 22 -6.24 1.21 -6.23
CA ALA A 22 -5.62 2.48 -6.59
C ALA A 22 -6.65 3.58 -6.80
N GLN A 23 -7.77 3.27 -7.45
CA GLN A 23 -8.89 4.19 -7.65
C GLN A 23 -9.55 4.55 -6.31
N ASN A 24 -9.90 3.56 -5.47
CA ASN A 24 -10.51 3.80 -4.16
C ASN A 24 -9.66 4.71 -3.27
N ILE A 25 -8.33 4.55 -3.29
CA ILE A 25 -7.44 5.43 -2.54
C ILE A 25 -7.56 6.86 -3.05
N LYS A 26 -7.49 7.06 -4.36
CA LYS A 26 -7.57 8.39 -4.96
C LYS A 26 -8.96 9.02 -4.81
N ASP A 27 -10.03 8.23 -4.82
CA ASP A 27 -11.40 8.75 -4.84
C ASP A 27 -12.01 8.90 -3.44
N LYS A 28 -11.61 8.05 -2.48
CA LYS A 28 -12.30 7.95 -1.17
C LYS A 28 -11.41 8.20 0.04
N LEU A 29 -10.17 7.72 0.03
CA LEU A 29 -9.32 7.71 1.23
C LEU A 29 -8.33 8.87 1.25
N ALA A 30 -7.62 9.06 0.15
CA ALA A 30 -6.52 10.00 0.02
C ALA A 30 -6.35 10.48 -1.43
N PRO A 31 -7.14 11.48 -1.87
CA PRO A 31 -7.04 12.03 -3.22
C PRO A 31 -5.69 12.67 -3.55
N LYS A 32 -4.92 13.08 -2.53
CA LYS A 32 -3.58 13.65 -2.70
C LYS A 32 -2.47 12.61 -2.59
N ALA A 33 -2.80 11.34 -2.32
CA ALA A 33 -1.84 10.26 -2.23
C ALA A 33 -0.95 10.19 -3.48
N GLN A 34 0.35 10.00 -3.27
CA GLN A 34 1.28 9.77 -4.35
C GLN A 34 1.27 8.31 -4.77
N LEU A 35 0.27 7.94 -5.58
CA LEU A 35 0.17 6.61 -6.17
C LEU A 35 1.27 6.41 -7.23
N GLN A 36 2.14 5.44 -6.97
CA GLN A 36 3.15 4.95 -7.89
C GLN A 36 2.60 3.73 -8.61
N PRO A 37 2.47 3.79 -9.95
CA PRO A 37 2.01 2.66 -10.74
C PRO A 37 3.08 1.58 -10.81
N TYR A 38 2.74 0.35 -10.40
CA TYR A 38 3.60 -0.82 -10.53
C TYR A 38 2.93 -1.92 -11.35
N PRO A 39 3.71 -2.84 -11.95
CA PRO A 39 3.16 -3.97 -12.70
C PRO A 39 2.61 -5.06 -11.78
N THR A 40 3.14 -5.23 -10.57
CA THR A 40 2.70 -6.24 -9.59
C THR A 40 2.83 -5.73 -8.16
N TYR A 41 2.00 -6.26 -7.24
CA TYR A 41 2.09 -5.92 -5.81
C TYR A 41 3.43 -6.36 -5.18
N SER A 42 3.94 -7.51 -5.62
CA SER A 42 5.24 -8.03 -5.16
C SER A 42 6.40 -7.11 -5.52
N ALA A 43 6.32 -6.37 -6.64
CA ALA A 43 7.34 -5.39 -7.03
C ALA A 43 7.50 -4.24 -6.02
N CYS A 44 6.50 -4.06 -5.15
CA CYS A 44 6.49 -2.99 -4.16
C CYS A 44 6.94 -3.43 -2.78
N LEU A 45 6.95 -4.72 -2.50
CA LEU A 45 7.44 -5.24 -1.21
C LEU A 45 8.89 -4.81 -0.94
N PRO A 46 9.84 -4.87 -1.90
CA PRO A 46 11.19 -4.35 -1.69
C PRO A 46 11.20 -2.84 -1.46
N GLY A 47 10.38 -2.07 -2.18
CA GLY A 47 10.27 -0.63 -2.00
C GLY A 47 9.71 -0.25 -0.63
N LEU A 48 8.70 -0.99 -0.17
CA LEU A 48 8.10 -0.85 1.16
C LEU A 48 9.09 -1.23 2.27
N GLN A 49 9.86 -2.31 2.06
CA GLN A 49 10.85 -2.77 3.04
C GLN A 49 12.05 -1.80 3.16
N ASN A 50 12.50 -1.21 2.05
CA ASN A 50 13.60 -0.25 2.02
C ASN A 50 13.15 1.20 2.32
N GLY A 51 11.85 1.45 2.52
CA GLY A 51 11.31 2.80 2.77
C GLY A 51 11.27 3.71 1.54
N ALA A 52 11.44 3.16 0.33
CA ALA A 52 11.23 3.91 -0.92
C ALA A 52 9.73 4.21 -1.16
N ILE A 53 8.86 3.35 -0.63
CA ILE A 53 7.40 3.46 -0.63
C ILE A 53 6.93 3.41 0.83
N ASP A 54 5.96 4.26 1.18
CA ASP A 54 5.44 4.36 2.55
C ASP A 54 4.33 3.34 2.84
N ALA A 55 3.53 2.99 1.82
CA ALA A 55 2.41 2.05 1.94
C ALA A 55 2.11 1.31 0.63
N LEU A 56 1.54 0.10 0.74
CA LEU A 56 1.00 -0.67 -0.37
C LEU A 56 -0.51 -0.74 -0.26
N THR A 57 -1.22 -0.49 -1.35
CA THR A 57 -2.69 -0.55 -1.40
C THR A 57 -3.16 -1.57 -2.45
N THR A 58 -4.00 -2.49 -1.99
CA THR A 58 -4.62 -3.59 -2.74
C THR A 58 -5.80 -4.12 -1.92
N ASP A 59 -6.52 -5.11 -2.41
CA ASP A 59 -7.57 -5.80 -1.65
C ASP A 59 -7.10 -6.34 -0.29
N ASP A 60 -7.99 -6.29 0.70
CA ASP A 60 -7.72 -6.70 2.08
C ASP A 60 -7.24 -8.15 2.17
N SER A 61 -7.76 -9.06 1.34
CA SER A 61 -7.33 -10.45 1.32
C SER A 61 -5.88 -10.60 0.85
N ILE A 62 -5.43 -9.77 -0.10
CA ILE A 62 -4.05 -9.77 -0.59
C ILE A 62 -3.13 -9.17 0.48
N LEU A 63 -3.53 -8.04 1.08
CA LEU A 63 -2.80 -7.43 2.20
C LEU A 63 -2.66 -8.39 3.38
N ALA A 64 -3.75 -9.05 3.78
CA ALA A 64 -3.78 -10.04 4.85
C ALA A 64 -2.91 -11.25 4.50
N GLY A 65 -2.91 -11.67 3.23
CA GLY A 65 -2.01 -12.68 2.70
C GLY A 65 -0.55 -12.31 2.93
N TYR A 66 -0.12 -11.12 2.52
CA TYR A 66 1.24 -10.63 2.75
C TYR A 66 1.57 -10.48 4.23
N ALA A 67 0.69 -9.90 5.05
CA ALA A 67 0.91 -9.72 6.48
C ALA A 67 1.02 -11.06 7.24
N SER A 68 0.36 -12.11 6.74
CA SER A 68 0.41 -13.46 7.32
C SER A 68 1.68 -14.23 6.96
N GLN A 69 2.43 -13.82 5.95
CA GLN A 69 3.66 -14.52 5.58
C GLN A 69 4.73 -14.32 6.66
N SER A 70 5.39 -15.41 7.06
CA SER A 70 6.43 -15.41 8.08
C SER A 70 7.55 -14.39 7.80
N GLN A 71 7.90 -14.17 6.53
CA GLN A 71 8.92 -13.21 6.10
C GLN A 71 8.55 -11.73 6.35
N PHE A 72 7.25 -11.43 6.44
CA PHE A 72 6.70 -10.09 6.62
C PHE A 72 6.05 -9.89 7.99
N LYS A 73 5.94 -10.96 8.78
CA LYS A 73 5.41 -10.96 10.13
C LYS A 73 6.20 -9.97 11.00
N GLY A 74 5.51 -8.95 11.49
CA GLY A 74 6.11 -7.87 12.29
C GLY A 74 6.81 -6.77 11.49
N LYS A 75 6.98 -6.92 10.17
CA LYS A 75 7.54 -5.88 9.29
C LYS A 75 6.48 -4.97 8.69
N PHE A 76 5.31 -5.52 8.36
CA PHE A 76 4.18 -4.76 7.83
C PHE A 76 3.03 -4.74 8.82
N LYS A 77 2.22 -3.67 8.74
CA LYS A 77 0.97 -3.53 9.48
C LYS A 77 -0.15 -3.29 8.48
N LEU A 78 -1.28 -3.96 8.70
CA LEU A 78 -2.50 -3.68 7.97
C LEU A 78 -3.05 -2.34 8.43
N GLY A 79 -3.32 -1.45 7.47
CA GLY A 79 -4.16 -0.28 7.69
C GLY A 79 -5.61 -0.71 7.58
N GLY A 80 -6.40 -0.44 8.61
CA GLY A 80 -7.85 -0.63 8.63
C GLY A 80 -8.56 0.71 8.65
#